data_AF-B2AE04-F1
#
_entry.id   AF-B2AE04-F1
#
_cell.length_a   1.000
_cell.length_b   1.000
_cell.length_c   1.000
_cell.angle_alpha   90.00
_cell.angle_beta   90.00
_cell.angle_gamma   90.00
#
_symmetry.space_group_name_H-M   'P 1'
#
loop_
_entity.id
_entity.type
_entity.pdbx_description
1 polymer ?
#
loop_
_entity_poly.entity_id
_entity_poly.type
_entity_poly.pdbx_seq_one_letter_code
_entity_poly.pdbx_strand_id
1 'polypeptide(L)'
;MKITSSAAALALVASAVAAPSPTTQDKPTKRQAGCASAVSLNAQTNVFKQYTLHANNFYRKEIEELAIPNLSDPSLEAAARKVADTGSFVWLDTIANVDRLEPALAEVPCNEILGVVVYDLPGRDCAAKASNGELKVGELNRYKTEFIDRIASILKAHPNTAVALVIEPDSLPNLVTNSDVQACRNSAAGYRDGVAYALKTLNLPNVVQYIDAGHGGWLGWDANLKPGAEELAKAYKAAGSPKQFRGIATNVAGWNAWDLSPGEFSSASDAKYNSCQNERTYVNTFGQRLKAAGMPNHAIVDTGRNGVQGLREEWGNWCNVDGAGFGRPPSADTGLELADAFVWVKPGGESDGTSDSSAVRYDSFCGKPDAFQPSPEAGAWHQEYFEMLLRNSNPSLL
;
A
#
# COMPACT_ATOMS: atom_id res chain seq x y z
N MET A 1 -29.54 -37.77 -64.35
CA MET A 1 -29.67 -37.36 -65.76
C MET A 1 -28.47 -36.47 -66.08
N LYS A 2 -27.54 -37.02 -66.90
CA LYS A 2 -26.38 -36.43 -67.59
C LYS A 2 -25.33 -35.60 -66.81
N ILE A 3 -24.19 -36.28 -66.60
CA ILE A 3 -22.83 -35.79 -66.34
C ILE A 3 -22.23 -35.21 -67.65
N THR A 4 -21.34 -34.21 -67.56
CA THR A 4 -20.09 -33.95 -68.36
C THR A 4 -19.77 -32.45 -68.40
N SER A 5 -18.55 -31.94 -68.60
CA SER A 5 -17.16 -32.26 -68.20
C SER A 5 -16.30 -31.14 -68.82
N SER A 6 -15.42 -30.54 -68.01
CA SER A 6 -14.02 -30.11 -68.27
C SER A 6 -13.62 -29.20 -69.45
N ALA A 7 -12.91 -28.11 -69.14
CA ALA A 7 -11.53 -27.74 -69.58
C ALA A 7 -11.25 -26.27 -69.18
N ALA A 8 -10.46 -25.97 -68.13
CA ALA A 8 -8.99 -25.93 -68.06
C ALA A 8 -8.36 -24.68 -68.72
N ALA A 9 -7.91 -23.73 -67.88
CA ALA A 9 -6.85 -22.76 -68.20
C ALA A 9 -6.02 -22.49 -66.93
N LEU A 10 -4.72 -22.77 -67.02
CA LEU A 10 -3.69 -22.58 -65.99
C LEU A 10 -3.40 -21.09 -65.74
N ALA A 11 -3.19 -20.71 -64.48
CA ALA A 11 -2.37 -19.54 -64.14
C ALA A 11 -1.42 -19.92 -62.98
N LEU A 12 -0.14 -19.66 -63.20
CA LEU A 12 1.00 -20.07 -62.37
C LEU A 12 0.96 -19.45 -60.96
N VAL A 13 1.20 -20.28 -59.96
CA VAL A 13 1.51 -19.86 -58.58
C VAL A 13 3.00 -19.57 -58.50
N ALA A 14 3.37 -18.30 -58.40
CA ALA A 14 4.72 -17.88 -58.08
C ALA A 14 4.94 -18.02 -56.57
N SER A 15 5.72 -19.05 -56.20
CA SER A 15 6.18 -19.29 -54.83
C SER A 15 7.19 -18.21 -54.44
N ALA A 16 6.73 -17.14 -53.80
CA ALA A 16 7.60 -16.20 -53.12
C ALA A 16 8.12 -16.85 -51.83
N VAL A 17 9.29 -17.46 -51.92
CA VAL A 17 10.08 -17.90 -50.77
C VAL A 17 10.52 -16.63 -50.04
N ALA A 18 9.75 -16.22 -49.03
CA ALA A 18 10.18 -15.21 -48.09
C ALA A 18 11.35 -15.79 -47.29
N ALA A 19 12.56 -15.35 -47.63
CA ALA A 19 13.75 -15.61 -46.84
C ALA A 19 13.49 -15.13 -45.40
N PRO A 20 13.92 -15.88 -44.36
CA PRO A 20 13.78 -15.43 -43.00
C PRO A 20 14.57 -14.13 -42.85
N SER A 21 13.87 -13.03 -42.51
CA SER A 21 14.53 -11.83 -42.04
C SER A 21 15.48 -12.23 -40.91
N PRO A 22 16.72 -11.69 -40.88
CA PRO A 22 17.57 -11.90 -39.73
C PRO A 22 16.83 -11.28 -38.54
N THR A 23 16.35 -12.12 -37.63
CA THR A 23 16.00 -11.70 -36.28
C THR A 23 17.25 -11.03 -35.74
N THR A 24 17.29 -9.71 -35.76
CA THR A 24 18.11 -8.93 -34.85
C THR A 24 17.75 -9.45 -33.48
N GLN A 25 18.67 -10.20 -32.87
CA GLN A 25 18.68 -10.38 -31.44
C GLN A 25 18.83 -8.97 -30.86
N ASP A 26 17.71 -8.32 -30.55
CA ASP A 26 17.70 -7.25 -29.58
C ASP A 26 18.32 -7.87 -28.33
N LYS A 27 19.60 -7.53 -28.09
CA LYS A 27 20.21 -7.74 -26.78
C LYS A 27 19.24 -7.14 -25.78
N PRO A 28 18.84 -7.85 -24.72
CA PRO A 28 18.01 -7.25 -23.69
C PRO A 28 18.80 -6.05 -23.19
N THR A 29 18.34 -4.85 -23.54
CA THR A 29 18.82 -3.63 -22.91
C THR A 29 18.38 -3.82 -21.48
N LYS A 30 19.32 -4.19 -20.60
CA LYS A 30 19.10 -4.08 -19.15
C LYS A 30 18.54 -2.69 -18.96
N ARG A 31 17.23 -2.56 -18.67
CA ARG A 31 16.64 -1.29 -18.28
C ARG A 31 17.58 -0.76 -17.20
N GLN A 32 18.17 0.39 -17.45
CA GLN A 32 19.12 0.96 -16.51
C GLN A 32 18.30 1.30 -15.26
N ALA A 33 18.52 0.51 -14.21
CA ALA A 33 17.93 0.81 -12.92
C ALA A 33 18.53 2.12 -12.40
N GLY A 34 17.67 2.99 -11.89
CA GLY A 34 17.98 4.34 -11.44
C GLY A 34 18.11 5.38 -12.55
N CYS A 35 18.13 6.64 -12.14
CA CYS A 35 18.45 7.78 -12.99
C CYS A 35 19.95 7.87 -13.28
N ALA A 36 20.30 8.56 -14.37
CA ALA A 36 21.69 8.86 -14.72
C ALA A 36 22.37 9.82 -13.71
N SER A 37 21.58 10.57 -12.95
CA SER A 37 22.04 11.49 -11.90
C SER A 37 21.19 11.34 -10.64
N ALA A 38 21.68 11.90 -9.53
CA ALA A 38 20.95 11.93 -8.27
C ALA A 38 19.57 12.59 -8.45
N VAL A 39 18.55 11.96 -7.88
CA VAL A 39 17.17 12.44 -7.85
C VAL A 39 17.02 13.46 -6.72
N SER A 40 16.28 14.52 -7.01
CA SER A 40 15.85 15.49 -6.00
C SER A 40 14.35 15.70 -6.15
N LEU A 41 13.58 15.11 -5.26
CA LEU A 41 12.13 15.26 -5.20
C LEU A 41 11.75 16.60 -4.55
N ASN A 42 10.61 17.12 -4.98
CA ASN A 42 9.99 18.32 -4.43
C ASN A 42 8.65 17.95 -3.77
N ALA A 43 8.65 17.75 -2.45
CA ALA A 43 7.45 17.46 -1.68
C ALA A 43 6.44 18.62 -1.60
N GLN A 44 6.73 19.81 -2.15
CA GLN A 44 5.72 20.86 -2.34
C GLN A 44 4.85 20.60 -3.58
N THR A 45 5.23 19.64 -4.44
CA THR A 45 4.47 19.22 -5.63
C THR A 45 4.08 17.74 -5.55
N ASN A 46 3.04 17.36 -6.29
CA ASN A 46 2.64 15.95 -6.42
C ASN A 46 3.64 15.19 -7.31
N VAL A 47 4.50 14.38 -6.69
CA VAL A 47 5.52 13.59 -7.39
C VAL A 47 4.93 12.48 -8.26
N PHE A 48 3.74 11.96 -7.93
CA PHE A 48 3.08 10.88 -8.69
C PHE A 48 2.56 11.33 -10.06
N LYS A 49 2.56 12.64 -10.35
CA LYS A 49 2.35 13.13 -11.72
C LYS A 49 3.55 12.90 -12.64
N GLN A 50 4.74 12.63 -12.09
CA GLN A 50 5.98 12.42 -12.82
C GLN A 50 6.48 10.97 -12.74
N TYR A 51 6.13 10.28 -11.65
CA TYR A 51 6.59 8.93 -11.37
C TYR A 51 5.42 7.97 -11.25
N THR A 52 5.51 6.83 -11.96
CA THR A 52 4.63 5.69 -11.72
C THR A 52 5.14 4.90 -10.49
N LEU A 53 4.24 4.41 -9.64
CA LEU A 53 4.61 3.53 -8.54
C LEU A 53 5.20 2.22 -9.07
N HIS A 54 6.42 1.87 -8.65
CA HIS A 54 7.14 0.71 -9.14
C HIS A 54 6.49 -0.62 -8.70
N ALA A 55 6.36 -1.56 -9.64
CA ALA A 55 5.93 -2.94 -9.37
C ALA A 55 7.13 -3.79 -8.92
N ASN A 56 7.28 -3.93 -7.60
CA ASN A 56 8.45 -4.54 -7.00
C ASN A 56 8.53 -6.07 -7.25
N ASN A 57 9.75 -6.61 -7.33
CA ASN A 57 9.94 -8.03 -7.59
C ASN A 57 9.61 -8.94 -6.40
N PHE A 58 9.45 -8.42 -5.18
CA PHE A 58 9.08 -9.24 -4.02
C PHE A 58 7.64 -9.75 -4.19
N TYR A 59 6.69 -8.84 -4.38
CA TYR A 59 5.28 -9.20 -4.56
C TYR A 59 5.05 -9.94 -5.89
N ARG A 60 5.75 -9.55 -6.97
CA ARG A 60 5.74 -10.31 -8.22
C ARG A 60 6.13 -11.77 -8.01
N LYS A 61 7.21 -12.04 -7.26
CA LYS A 61 7.65 -13.41 -6.99
C LYS A 61 6.63 -14.21 -6.21
N GLU A 62 5.98 -13.62 -5.20
CA GLU A 62 4.90 -14.30 -4.50
C GLU A 62 3.78 -14.71 -5.46
N ILE A 63 3.39 -13.81 -6.38
CA ILE A 63 2.37 -14.13 -7.38
C ILE A 63 2.84 -15.20 -8.37
N GLU A 64 4.05 -15.07 -8.91
CA GLU A 64 4.57 -15.96 -9.95
C GLU A 64 4.96 -17.35 -9.41
N GLU A 65 5.45 -17.43 -8.17
CA GLU A 65 5.94 -18.67 -7.56
C GLU A 65 4.91 -19.35 -6.64
N LEU A 66 4.06 -18.58 -5.95
CA LEU A 66 3.07 -19.12 -5.01
C LEU A 66 1.66 -19.12 -5.63
N ALA A 67 1.25 -18.04 -6.30
CA ALA A 67 -0.13 -17.88 -6.75
C ALA A 67 -0.45 -18.61 -8.06
N ILE A 68 0.22 -18.21 -9.14
CA ILE A 68 -0.06 -18.68 -10.51
C ILE A 68 0.01 -20.21 -10.61
N PRO A 69 0.99 -20.91 -10.02
CA PRO A 69 1.04 -22.37 -10.06
C PRO A 69 -0.11 -23.07 -9.31
N ASN A 70 -0.78 -22.38 -8.39
CA ASN A 70 -1.81 -22.95 -7.50
C ASN A 70 -3.21 -22.36 -7.72
N LEU A 71 -3.46 -21.62 -8.81
CA LEU A 71 -4.77 -21.08 -9.13
C LEU A 71 -5.82 -22.19 -9.26
N SER A 72 -6.92 -22.08 -8.50
CA SER A 72 -8.07 -22.99 -8.62
C SER A 72 -8.79 -22.87 -9.96
N ASP A 73 -8.66 -21.72 -10.63
CA ASP A 73 -9.22 -21.41 -11.94
C ASP A 73 -8.15 -20.77 -12.85
N PRO A 74 -7.68 -21.50 -13.89
CA PRO A 74 -6.64 -21.01 -14.79
C PRO A 74 -7.00 -19.72 -15.54
N SER A 75 -8.29 -19.36 -15.65
CA SER A 75 -8.70 -18.11 -16.30
C SER A 75 -8.24 -16.86 -15.52
N LEU A 76 -7.90 -17.00 -14.24
CA LEU A 76 -7.39 -15.93 -13.39
C LEU A 76 -5.92 -15.55 -13.68
N GLU A 77 -5.17 -16.37 -14.43
CA GLU A 77 -3.74 -16.15 -14.63
C GLU A 77 -3.43 -14.76 -15.23
N ALA A 78 -4.21 -14.33 -16.21
CA ALA A 78 -4.03 -13.01 -16.82
C ALA A 78 -4.25 -11.87 -15.82
N ALA A 79 -5.24 -11.99 -14.93
CA ALA A 79 -5.47 -11.03 -13.87
C ALA A 79 -4.35 -11.04 -12.82
N ALA A 80 -3.88 -12.23 -12.42
CA ALA A 80 -2.74 -12.38 -11.51
C ALA A 80 -1.48 -11.70 -12.06
N ARG A 81 -1.19 -11.88 -13.36
CA ARG A 81 -0.05 -11.21 -14.02
C ARG A 81 -0.22 -9.69 -14.08
N LYS A 82 -1.42 -9.17 -14.32
CA LYS A 82 -1.70 -7.72 -14.24
C LYS A 82 -1.44 -7.18 -12.83
N VAL A 83 -1.79 -7.93 -11.78
CA VAL A 83 -1.49 -7.57 -10.38
C VAL A 83 0.01 -7.56 -10.13
N ALA A 84 0.75 -8.54 -10.64
CA ALA A 84 2.21 -8.57 -10.56
C ALA A 84 2.88 -7.39 -11.28
N ASP A 85 2.25 -6.87 -12.34
CA ASP A 85 2.66 -5.67 -13.07
C ASP A 85 2.18 -4.35 -12.46
N THR A 86 1.41 -4.40 -11.36
CA THR A 86 0.86 -3.22 -10.67
C THR A 86 1.75 -2.83 -9.49
N GLY A 87 2.07 -1.53 -9.39
CA GLY A 87 2.91 -0.99 -8.31
C GLY A 87 2.31 -1.21 -6.92
N SER A 88 3.10 -1.73 -5.99
CA SER A 88 2.75 -1.87 -4.57
C SER A 88 3.93 -1.50 -3.67
N PHE A 89 3.66 -1.16 -2.41
CA PHE A 89 4.69 -0.79 -1.45
C PHE A 89 5.43 -2.02 -0.90
N VAL A 90 6.74 -1.89 -0.71
CA VAL A 90 7.57 -2.88 0.00
C VAL A 90 7.54 -2.58 1.50
N TRP A 91 7.16 -3.55 2.32
CA TRP A 91 7.10 -3.39 3.77
C TRP A 91 8.44 -3.72 4.43
N LEU A 92 8.95 -2.77 5.21
CA LEU A 92 10.06 -2.97 6.15
C LEU A 92 9.44 -3.09 7.53
N ASP A 93 8.99 -4.30 7.86
CA ASP A 93 8.26 -4.63 9.09
C ASP A 93 9.12 -5.37 10.13
N THR A 94 10.43 -5.48 9.89
CA THR A 94 11.45 -5.98 10.82
C THR A 94 12.80 -5.37 10.47
N ILE A 95 13.75 -5.40 11.41
CA ILE A 95 15.18 -5.09 11.20
C ILE A 95 15.76 -5.95 10.07
N ALA A 96 15.39 -7.23 10.02
CA ALA A 96 15.83 -8.14 8.97
C ALA A 96 15.29 -7.72 7.59
N ASN A 97 14.03 -7.27 7.52
CA ASN A 97 13.44 -6.85 6.25
C ASN A 97 14.03 -5.55 5.69
N VAL A 98 14.84 -4.80 6.44
CA VAL A 98 15.66 -3.70 5.87
C VAL A 98 16.59 -4.21 4.74
N ASP A 99 17.01 -5.48 4.77
CA ASP A 99 17.78 -6.10 3.68
C ASP A 99 17.01 -6.20 2.34
N ARG A 100 15.67 -6.04 2.36
CA ARG A 100 14.86 -5.98 1.13
C ARG A 100 15.03 -4.68 0.36
N LEU A 101 15.49 -3.62 1.03
CA LEU A 101 15.50 -2.27 0.47
C LEU A 101 16.53 -2.10 -0.67
N GLU A 102 17.75 -2.63 -0.53
CA GLU A 102 18.77 -2.52 -1.60
C GLU A 102 18.34 -3.25 -2.89
N PRO A 103 17.87 -4.51 -2.85
CA PRO A 103 17.32 -5.17 -4.04
C PRO A 103 16.14 -4.39 -4.66
N ALA A 104 15.22 -3.87 -3.85
CA ALA A 104 14.07 -3.08 -4.34
C ALA A 104 14.51 -1.77 -5.01
N LEU A 105 15.55 -1.11 -4.52
CA LEU A 105 16.08 0.11 -5.14
C LEU A 105 16.78 -0.16 -6.48
N ALA A 106 17.39 -1.35 -6.61
CA ALA A 106 18.18 -1.76 -7.76
C ALA A 106 17.36 -2.16 -9.00
N GLU A 107 16.03 -2.18 -8.92
CA GLU A 107 15.11 -2.52 -10.01
C GLU A 107 14.32 -1.32 -10.56
N VAL A 108 14.30 -0.19 -9.83
CA VAL A 108 13.44 0.96 -10.11
C VAL A 108 14.02 1.79 -11.25
N PRO A 109 13.36 1.92 -12.42
CA PRO A 109 13.81 2.79 -13.50
C PRO A 109 13.58 4.28 -13.16
N CYS A 110 14.28 5.17 -13.87
CA CYS A 110 14.28 6.62 -13.56
C CYS A 110 12.89 7.31 -13.62
N ASN A 111 11.93 6.76 -14.37
CA ASN A 111 10.57 7.30 -14.49
C ASN A 111 9.58 6.68 -13.48
N GLU A 112 10.07 5.90 -12.52
CA GLU A 112 9.26 5.23 -11.50
C GLU A 112 9.76 5.58 -10.08
N ILE A 113 8.89 5.39 -9.09
CA ILE A 113 9.16 5.65 -7.68
C ILE A 113 8.91 4.38 -6.87
N LEU A 114 9.84 4.02 -5.99
CA LEU A 114 9.66 2.91 -5.07
C LEU A 114 8.77 3.33 -3.90
N GLY A 115 7.67 2.61 -3.66
CA GLY A 115 6.91 2.73 -2.42
C GLY A 115 7.52 1.85 -1.33
N VAL A 116 7.76 2.41 -0.15
CA VAL A 116 8.28 1.66 1.01
C VAL A 116 7.48 2.02 2.25
N VAL A 117 7.08 1.01 3.03
CA VAL A 117 6.47 1.20 4.35
C VAL A 117 7.54 1.01 5.42
N VAL A 118 7.70 2.01 6.29
CA VAL A 118 8.52 1.95 7.50
C VAL A 118 7.60 1.55 8.65
N TYR A 119 7.76 0.35 9.21
CA TYR A 119 6.76 -0.20 10.14
C TYR A 119 7.38 -1.13 11.19
N ASP A 120 8.20 -0.60 12.12
CA ASP A 120 8.82 -1.45 13.15
C ASP A 120 8.93 -0.75 14.51
N LEU A 121 8.03 0.18 14.81
CA LEU A 121 8.03 0.87 16.09
C LEU A 121 8.03 -0.10 17.29
N PRO A 122 8.79 0.20 18.37
CA PRO A 122 8.74 -0.60 19.58
C PRO A 122 7.35 -0.58 20.23
N GLY A 123 6.83 -1.77 20.54
CA GLY A 123 5.45 -1.94 21.00
C GLY A 123 4.41 -1.68 19.91
N ARG A 124 4.74 -1.98 18.64
CA ARG A 124 3.88 -1.92 17.44
C ARG A 124 2.50 -2.53 17.70
N ASP A 125 1.49 -1.93 17.06
CA ASP A 125 0.08 -2.35 17.12
C ASP A 125 -0.46 -2.46 18.54
N CYS A 126 -0.25 -1.41 19.33
CA CYS A 126 -0.54 -1.41 20.76
C CYS A 126 -2.01 -1.71 21.15
N ALA A 127 -2.93 -1.72 20.18
CA ALA A 127 -4.34 -2.05 20.36
C ALA A 127 -4.77 -3.36 19.67
N ALA A 128 -3.86 -4.09 19.01
CA ALA A 128 -4.15 -5.34 18.28
C ALA A 128 -3.20 -6.47 18.73
N LYS A 129 -3.41 -7.67 18.17
CA LYS A 129 -2.58 -8.86 18.44
C LYS A 129 -1.95 -9.48 17.19
N ALA A 130 -2.56 -9.32 16.02
CA ALA A 130 -2.15 -10.05 14.81
C ALA A 130 -0.77 -9.65 14.27
N SER A 131 -0.42 -8.36 14.34
CA SER A 131 0.77 -7.79 13.70
C SER A 131 1.89 -7.39 14.68
N ASN A 132 1.82 -7.85 15.95
CA ASN A 132 2.78 -7.47 17.00
C ASN A 132 4.25 -7.57 16.54
N GLY A 133 4.93 -6.42 16.55
CA GLY A 133 6.32 -6.26 16.07
C GLY A 133 7.38 -6.91 16.97
N GLU A 134 8.60 -7.02 16.43
CA GLU A 134 9.71 -7.65 17.12
C GLU A 134 10.20 -6.81 18.32
N LEU A 135 10.21 -5.48 18.17
CA LEU A 135 10.69 -4.54 19.17
C LEU A 135 9.67 -4.31 20.28
N LYS A 136 10.11 -4.44 21.54
CA LYS A 136 9.30 -4.23 22.74
C LYS A 136 9.37 -2.77 23.22
N VAL A 137 8.36 -2.35 23.98
CA VAL A 137 8.36 -1.03 24.62
C VAL A 137 9.67 -0.83 25.39
N GLY A 138 10.32 0.31 25.18
CA GLY A 138 11.63 0.63 25.75
C GLY A 138 12.81 0.40 24.81
N GLU A 139 12.62 -0.31 23.69
CA GLU A 139 13.69 -0.60 22.71
C GLU A 139 13.84 0.46 21.61
N LEU A 140 13.46 1.72 21.89
CA LEU A 140 13.55 2.82 20.92
C LEU A 140 14.97 3.04 20.37
N ASN A 141 16.01 2.74 21.15
CA ASN A 141 17.38 2.82 20.65
C ASN A 141 17.62 1.85 19.48
N ARG A 142 17.12 0.62 19.57
CA ARG A 142 17.24 -0.39 18.50
C ARG A 142 16.51 0.06 17.24
N TYR A 143 15.28 0.55 17.39
CA TYR A 143 14.54 1.16 16.28
C TYR A 143 15.32 2.29 15.59
N LYS A 144 15.98 3.16 16.36
CA LYS A 144 16.79 4.24 15.79
C LYS A 144 18.02 3.71 15.06
N THR A 145 18.85 2.90 15.72
CA THR A 145 20.19 2.56 15.24
C THR A 145 20.24 1.35 14.32
N GLU A 146 19.41 0.33 14.56
CA GLU A 146 19.40 -0.94 13.80
C GLU A 146 18.42 -0.88 12.62
N PHE A 147 17.39 -0.04 12.71
CA PHE A 147 16.32 0.07 11.71
C PHE A 147 16.38 1.40 10.93
N ILE A 148 16.02 2.53 11.53
CA ILE A 148 15.93 3.83 10.81
C ILE A 148 17.27 4.30 10.25
N ASP A 149 18.35 4.26 11.04
CA ASP A 149 19.67 4.70 10.57
C ASP A 149 20.20 3.82 9.43
N ARG A 150 19.86 2.52 9.47
CA ARG A 150 20.19 1.56 8.41
C ARG A 150 19.45 1.87 7.12
N ILE A 151 18.13 2.13 7.19
CA ILE A 151 17.33 2.59 6.05
C ILE A 151 17.92 3.89 5.48
N ALA A 152 18.23 4.86 6.34
CA ALA A 152 18.81 6.14 5.93
C ALA A 152 20.17 5.98 5.24
N SER A 153 21.02 5.07 5.73
CA SER A 153 22.30 4.74 5.11
C SER A 153 22.13 4.19 3.70
N ILE A 154 21.23 3.21 3.54
CA ILE A 154 20.92 2.59 2.24
C ILE A 154 20.38 3.64 1.25
N LEU A 155 19.40 4.47 1.65
CA LEU A 155 18.82 5.49 0.79
C LEU A 155 19.84 6.56 0.36
N LYS A 156 20.78 6.95 1.25
CA LYS A 156 21.89 7.85 0.91
C LYS A 156 22.87 7.24 -0.09
N ALA A 157 23.08 5.92 -0.03
CA ALA A 157 23.93 5.20 -0.97
C ALA A 157 23.27 5.01 -2.36
N HIS A 158 21.95 5.20 -2.47
CA HIS A 158 21.17 5.06 -3.70
C HIS A 158 20.48 6.38 -4.11
N PRO A 159 21.24 7.49 -4.30
CA PRO A 159 20.65 8.80 -4.54
C PRO A 159 19.93 8.92 -5.90
N ASN A 160 20.14 7.98 -6.82
CA ASN A 160 19.59 8.01 -8.18
C ASN A 160 18.19 7.37 -8.29
N THR A 161 17.59 6.95 -7.18
CA THR A 161 16.27 6.30 -7.15
C THR A 161 15.29 7.14 -6.33
N ALA A 162 14.12 7.44 -6.91
CA ALA A 162 13.02 8.12 -6.21
C ALA A 162 12.33 7.14 -5.24
N VAL A 163 12.01 7.61 -4.03
CA VAL A 163 11.35 6.79 -3.00
C VAL A 163 10.19 7.56 -2.34
N ALA A 164 9.05 6.90 -2.18
CA ALA A 164 7.93 7.37 -1.37
C ALA A 164 7.81 6.51 -0.11
N LEU A 165 7.83 7.14 1.06
CA LEU A 165 7.71 6.45 2.34
C LEU A 165 6.33 6.64 2.95
N VAL A 166 5.71 5.54 3.38
CA VAL A 166 4.63 5.54 4.38
C VAL A 166 5.27 5.27 5.74
N ILE A 167 4.99 6.15 6.71
CA ILE A 167 5.64 6.12 8.03
C ILE A 167 4.66 5.59 9.07
N GLU A 168 4.97 4.40 9.57
CA GLU A 168 4.42 3.73 10.74
C GLU A 168 2.89 3.67 10.76
N PRO A 169 2.28 2.84 9.88
CA PRO A 169 0.86 2.48 9.96
C PRO A 169 0.41 2.15 11.38
N ASP A 170 -0.83 2.51 11.71
CA ASP A 170 -1.46 2.25 13.01
C ASP A 170 -0.72 2.83 14.24
N SER A 171 0.29 3.67 14.08
CA SER A 171 1.04 4.18 15.24
C SER A 171 0.33 5.33 15.96
N LEU A 172 0.44 6.55 15.42
CA LEU A 172 -0.11 7.76 16.05
C LEU A 172 -1.64 7.79 16.10
N PRO A 173 -2.41 7.25 15.13
CA PRO A 173 -3.87 7.15 15.27
C PRO A 173 -4.31 6.41 16.54
N ASN A 174 -3.59 5.35 16.93
CA ASN A 174 -3.83 4.63 18.18
C ASN A 174 -3.68 5.52 19.42
N LEU A 175 -2.78 6.50 19.41
CA LEU A 175 -2.61 7.43 20.55
C LEU A 175 -3.77 8.41 20.70
N VAL A 176 -4.60 8.58 19.66
CA VAL A 176 -5.76 9.47 19.67
C VAL A 176 -6.96 8.76 20.29
N THR A 177 -7.24 7.52 19.88
CA THR A 177 -8.49 6.82 20.24
C THR A 177 -8.31 5.72 21.28
N ASN A 178 -7.11 5.15 21.39
CA ASN A 178 -6.84 3.97 22.23
C ASN A 178 -5.87 4.30 23.39
N SER A 179 -5.87 5.56 23.82
CA SER A 179 -5.01 6.05 24.92
C SER A 179 -5.39 5.50 26.30
N ASP A 180 -6.54 4.85 26.43
CA ASP A 180 -6.99 4.12 27.61
C ASP A 180 -6.46 2.69 27.66
N VAL A 181 -6.02 2.13 26.52
CA VAL A 181 -5.36 0.82 26.43
C VAL A 181 -3.95 0.90 27.04
N GLN A 182 -3.66 0.04 28.03
CA GLN A 182 -2.39 0.10 28.77
C GLN A 182 -1.16 -0.06 27.86
N ALA A 183 -1.23 -0.95 26.87
CA ALA A 183 -0.14 -1.13 25.91
C ALA A 183 0.12 0.16 25.11
N CYS A 184 -0.92 0.84 24.63
CA CYS A 184 -0.78 2.13 23.94
C CYS A 184 -0.22 3.23 24.85
N ARG A 185 -0.65 3.27 26.13
CA ARG A 185 -0.03 4.18 27.11
C ARG A 185 1.47 3.95 27.27
N ASN A 186 1.88 2.68 27.34
CA ASN A 186 3.28 2.31 27.49
C ASN A 186 4.10 2.66 26.24
N SER A 187 3.53 2.49 25.04
CA SER A 187 4.20 2.78 23.76
C SER A 187 4.21 4.27 23.38
N ALA A 188 3.34 5.10 23.97
CA ALA A 188 3.07 6.46 23.49
C ALA A 188 4.30 7.37 23.33
N ALA A 189 5.24 7.35 24.29
CA ALA A 189 6.47 8.13 24.18
C ALA A 189 7.37 7.59 23.05
N GLY A 190 7.51 6.26 22.95
CA GLY A 190 8.29 5.59 21.91
C GLY A 190 7.74 5.86 20.51
N TYR A 191 6.41 5.86 20.34
CA TYR A 191 5.75 6.17 19.07
C TYR A 191 6.04 7.61 18.63
N ARG A 192 5.80 8.60 19.50
CA ARG A 192 6.04 10.02 19.18
C ARG A 192 7.49 10.29 18.82
N ASP A 193 8.42 9.79 19.63
CA ASP A 193 9.86 10.02 19.42
C ASP A 193 10.40 9.21 18.24
N GLY A 194 9.89 8.00 18.02
CA GLY A 194 10.28 7.13 16.91
C GLY A 194 9.82 7.68 15.57
N VAL A 195 8.54 8.07 15.44
CA VAL A 195 8.03 8.72 14.24
C VAL A 195 8.77 10.02 13.96
N ALA A 196 8.95 10.89 14.98
CA ALA A 196 9.70 12.13 14.79
C ALA A 196 11.16 11.88 14.34
N TYR A 197 11.79 10.81 14.84
CA TYR A 197 13.12 10.39 14.43
C TYR A 197 13.14 9.90 12.98
N ALA A 198 12.21 9.02 12.59
CA ALA A 198 12.07 8.54 11.21
C ALA A 198 11.90 9.70 10.23
N LEU A 199 10.94 10.60 10.51
CA LEU A 199 10.66 11.77 9.67
C LEU A 199 11.89 12.67 9.47
N LYS A 200 12.63 12.90 10.55
CA LYS A 200 13.83 13.74 10.54
C LYS A 200 15.00 13.08 9.81
N THR A 201 15.29 11.82 10.11
CA THR A 201 16.46 11.09 9.61
C THR A 201 16.31 10.71 8.13
N LEU A 202 15.08 10.44 7.69
CA LEU A 202 14.74 10.08 6.30
C LEU A 202 14.40 11.30 5.42
N ASN A 203 14.63 12.51 5.91
CA ASN A 203 14.50 13.76 5.13
C ASN A 203 15.65 13.92 4.12
N LEU A 204 15.66 13.07 3.08
CA LEU A 204 16.71 12.95 2.06
C LEU A 204 16.22 13.47 0.70
N PRO A 205 17.09 14.03 -0.17
CA PRO A 205 16.66 14.65 -1.43
C PRO A 205 15.80 13.76 -2.34
N ASN A 206 16.05 12.45 -2.38
CA ASN A 206 15.36 11.49 -3.23
C ASN A 206 14.14 10.82 -2.57
N VAL A 207 13.72 11.30 -1.39
CA VAL A 207 12.62 10.73 -0.60
C VAL A 207 11.46 11.72 -0.50
N VAL A 208 10.22 11.24 -0.61
CA VAL A 208 9.00 11.94 -0.17
C VAL A 208 8.32 11.13 0.93
N GLN A 209 7.72 11.79 1.93
CA GLN A 209 7.19 11.11 3.12
C GLN A 209 5.72 11.42 3.39
N TYR A 210 4.99 10.38 3.78
CA TYR A 210 3.59 10.41 4.20
C TYR A 210 3.48 9.68 5.54
N ILE A 211 2.97 10.34 6.57
CA ILE A 211 2.69 9.68 7.85
C ILE A 211 1.34 8.97 7.78
N ASP A 212 1.21 7.78 8.36
CA ASP A 212 -0.10 7.14 8.45
C ASP A 212 -1.11 7.98 9.26
N ALA A 213 -2.35 8.00 8.78
CA ALA A 213 -3.45 8.73 9.39
C ALA A 213 -4.70 7.86 9.51
N GLY A 214 -4.58 6.53 9.59
CA GLY A 214 -5.70 5.61 9.63
C GLY A 214 -6.65 5.82 8.45
N HIS A 215 -7.95 5.97 8.73
CA HIS A 215 -8.98 6.08 7.69
C HIS A 215 -10.23 6.85 8.17
N GLY A 216 -11.19 7.10 7.29
CA GLY A 216 -12.42 7.85 7.57
C GLY A 216 -13.25 7.27 8.72
N GLY A 217 -13.30 5.94 8.82
CA GLY A 217 -13.89 5.22 9.96
C GLY A 217 -13.13 5.28 11.30
N TRP A 218 -11.99 5.98 11.39
CA TRP A 218 -11.15 6.02 12.59
C TRP A 218 -10.85 7.45 13.07
N LEU A 219 -10.04 8.22 12.34
CA LEU A 219 -9.78 9.63 12.66
C LEU A 219 -10.77 10.57 11.98
N GLY A 220 -11.59 10.06 11.04
CA GLY A 220 -12.63 10.82 10.37
C GLY A 220 -13.89 11.09 11.19
N TRP A 221 -14.05 10.44 12.36
CA TRP A 221 -15.09 10.78 13.33
C TRP A 221 -14.95 12.24 13.77
N ASP A 222 -16.08 12.96 13.90
CA ASP A 222 -16.08 14.41 14.08
C ASP A 222 -15.28 14.86 15.32
N ALA A 223 -15.34 14.06 16.39
CA ALA A 223 -14.60 14.28 17.63
C ALA A 223 -13.09 13.98 17.52
N ASN A 224 -12.68 13.13 16.58
CA ASN A 224 -11.29 12.68 16.40
C ASN A 224 -10.51 13.55 15.41
N LEU A 225 -11.20 14.25 14.50
CA LEU A 225 -10.59 15.08 13.46
C LEU A 225 -9.57 16.12 14.00
N LYS A 226 -9.95 16.86 15.04
CA LYS A 226 -9.07 17.87 15.65
C LYS A 226 -7.91 17.24 16.44
N PRO A 227 -8.15 16.37 17.45
CA PRO A 227 -7.06 15.79 18.22
C PRO A 227 -6.13 14.93 17.35
N GLY A 228 -6.66 14.22 16.34
CA GLY A 228 -5.84 13.48 15.37
C GLY A 228 -4.91 14.40 14.59
N ALA A 229 -5.41 15.50 14.03
CA ALA A 229 -4.58 16.44 13.29
C ALA A 229 -3.51 17.11 14.18
N GLU A 230 -3.86 17.43 15.43
CA GLU A 230 -2.91 17.98 16.40
C GLU A 230 -1.83 16.97 16.79
N GLU A 231 -2.16 15.69 16.93
CA GLU A 231 -1.20 14.63 17.27
C GLU A 231 -0.19 14.40 16.14
N LEU A 232 -0.65 14.28 14.89
CA LEU A 232 0.26 14.13 13.74
C LEU A 232 1.13 15.38 13.55
N ALA A 233 0.55 16.59 13.71
CA ALA A 233 1.30 17.84 13.58
C ALA A 233 2.37 18.01 14.67
N LYS A 234 2.17 17.47 15.88
CA LYS A 234 3.23 17.46 16.92
C LYS A 234 4.42 16.62 16.49
N ALA A 235 4.19 15.42 15.95
CA ALA A 235 5.27 14.55 15.47
C ALA A 235 6.04 15.22 14.30
N TYR A 236 5.32 15.79 13.33
CA TYR A 236 5.90 16.57 12.24
C TYR A 236 6.78 17.73 12.72
N LYS A 237 6.30 18.51 13.70
CA LYS A 237 7.05 19.64 14.27
C LYS A 237 8.26 19.17 15.10
N ALA A 238 8.11 18.10 15.88
CA ALA A 238 9.20 17.49 16.64
C ALA A 238 10.33 16.96 15.73
N ALA A 239 9.99 16.50 14.52
CA ALA A 239 10.95 16.14 13.48
C ALA A 239 11.70 17.35 12.86
N GLY A 240 11.33 18.58 13.21
CA GLY A 240 11.90 19.80 12.64
C GLY A 240 11.25 20.23 11.33
N SER A 241 10.00 19.82 11.08
CA SER A 241 9.24 20.18 9.86
C SER A 241 9.99 19.84 8.55
N PRO A 242 10.36 18.56 8.34
CA PRO A 242 11.25 18.16 7.25
C PRO A 242 10.72 18.57 5.87
N LYS A 243 11.63 19.06 5.00
CA LYS A 243 11.30 19.59 3.67
C LYS A 243 10.66 18.56 2.74
N GLN A 244 10.97 17.28 2.94
CA GLN A 244 10.48 16.17 2.15
C GLN A 244 9.16 15.56 2.66
N PHE A 245 8.57 16.17 3.69
CA PHE A 245 7.28 15.76 4.20
C PHE A 245 6.14 16.33 3.36
N ARG A 246 5.30 15.45 2.81
CA ARG A 246 4.19 15.81 1.92
C ARG A 246 2.83 15.85 2.63
N GLY A 247 2.59 14.90 3.52
CA GLY A 247 1.35 14.83 4.28
C GLY A 247 1.08 13.42 4.82
N ILE A 248 -0.05 12.83 4.47
CA ILE A 248 -0.58 11.61 5.11
C ILE A 248 -0.77 10.45 4.15
N ALA A 249 -0.78 9.22 4.67
CA ALA A 249 -1.33 8.05 4.00
C ALA A 249 -2.64 7.67 4.69
N THR A 250 -3.69 7.35 3.93
CA THR A 250 -4.98 6.91 4.48
C THR A 250 -5.44 5.60 3.89
N ASN A 251 -6.31 4.92 4.62
CA ASN A 251 -6.86 3.61 4.28
C ASN A 251 -5.79 2.52 4.12
N VAL A 252 -4.58 2.71 4.64
CA VAL A 252 -3.49 1.72 4.59
C VAL A 252 -4.00 0.41 5.19
N ALA A 253 -3.90 -0.67 4.41
CA ALA A 253 -4.48 -1.96 4.77
C ALA A 253 -6.00 -1.92 5.08
N GLY A 254 -6.72 -0.92 4.57
CA GLY A 254 -8.16 -0.73 4.77
C GLY A 254 -9.03 -1.14 3.57
N TRP A 255 -10.34 -0.89 3.68
CA TRP A 255 -11.36 -1.30 2.70
C TRP A 255 -12.31 -0.16 2.30
N ASN A 256 -12.11 1.05 2.84
CA ASN A 256 -13.05 2.13 2.65
C ASN A 256 -13.14 2.54 1.18
N ALA A 257 -14.35 2.84 0.72
CA ALA A 257 -14.56 3.45 -0.58
C ALA A 257 -13.82 4.79 -0.67
N TRP A 258 -13.28 5.06 -1.86
CA TRP A 258 -12.82 6.40 -2.19
C TRP A 258 -13.96 7.42 -2.09
N ASP A 259 -15.06 7.21 -2.82
CA ASP A 259 -16.09 8.25 -3.01
C ASP A 259 -17.51 7.67 -3.12
N LEU A 260 -17.81 6.63 -2.33
CA LEU A 260 -19.17 6.11 -2.21
C LEU A 260 -20.01 7.07 -1.37
N SER A 261 -21.12 7.55 -1.91
CA SER A 261 -22.06 8.43 -1.21
C SER A 261 -23.52 8.01 -1.47
N PRO A 262 -24.33 7.75 -0.42
CA PRO A 262 -23.91 7.74 0.98
C PRO A 262 -22.92 6.58 1.25
N GLY A 263 -22.01 6.73 2.21
CA GLY A 263 -20.96 5.74 2.45
C GLY A 263 -21.47 4.42 3.03
N GLU A 264 -20.58 3.42 3.12
CA GLU A 264 -20.90 2.04 3.55
C GLU A 264 -21.67 1.99 4.87
N PHE A 265 -21.26 2.79 5.86
CA PHE A 265 -21.84 2.82 7.20
C PHE A 265 -22.82 3.98 7.43
N SER A 266 -23.30 4.61 6.37
CA SER A 266 -24.19 5.78 6.45
C SER A 266 -25.55 5.52 7.11
N SER A 267 -25.98 4.25 7.18
CA SER A 267 -27.20 3.80 7.83
C SER A 267 -27.00 3.40 9.30
N ALA A 268 -25.75 3.34 9.78
CA ALA A 268 -25.45 2.99 11.17
C ALA A 268 -25.99 4.05 12.15
N SER A 269 -26.37 3.62 13.35
CA SER A 269 -27.05 4.47 14.33
C SER A 269 -26.19 5.66 14.82
N ASP A 270 -24.87 5.52 14.74
CA ASP A 270 -23.85 6.49 15.10
C ASP A 270 -23.27 7.26 13.90
N ALA A 271 -23.68 6.95 12.66
CA ALA A 271 -23.20 7.61 11.44
C ALA A 271 -23.32 9.14 11.48
N LYS A 272 -24.30 9.66 12.24
CA LYS A 272 -24.47 11.10 12.51
C LYS A 272 -23.28 11.79 13.21
N TYR A 273 -22.34 11.02 13.78
CA TYR A 273 -21.13 11.53 14.44
C TYR A 273 -19.85 11.33 13.60
N ASN A 274 -19.98 10.77 12.39
CA ASN A 274 -18.88 10.63 11.44
C ASN A 274 -19.29 11.24 10.10
N SER A 275 -18.86 12.48 9.86
CA SER A 275 -19.07 13.14 8.57
C SER A 275 -18.22 12.53 7.43
N CYS A 276 -17.13 11.82 7.75
CA CYS A 276 -16.14 11.29 6.81
C CYS A 276 -16.46 9.85 6.37
N GLN A 277 -17.66 9.64 5.81
CA GLN A 277 -18.20 8.32 5.39
C GLN A 277 -17.48 7.66 4.20
N ASN A 278 -16.48 8.33 3.62
CA ASN A 278 -15.60 7.81 2.57
C ASN A 278 -14.24 8.54 2.62
N GLU A 279 -13.23 7.99 1.95
CA GLU A 279 -11.87 8.53 2.01
C GLU A 279 -11.76 9.91 1.32
N ARG A 280 -12.56 10.21 0.30
CA ARG A 280 -12.56 11.54 -0.36
C ARG A 280 -12.98 12.64 0.62
N THR A 281 -14.03 12.40 1.38
CA THR A 281 -14.51 13.33 2.41
C THR A 281 -13.53 13.41 3.57
N TYR A 282 -12.95 12.27 3.97
CA TYR A 282 -11.93 12.22 5.00
C TYR A 282 -10.69 13.03 4.64
N VAL A 283 -10.07 12.78 3.48
CA VAL A 283 -8.88 13.50 3.00
C VAL A 283 -9.14 15.00 2.93
N ASN A 284 -10.29 15.41 2.39
CA ASN A 284 -10.61 16.83 2.31
C ASN A 284 -10.80 17.46 3.71
N THR A 285 -11.59 16.82 4.58
CA THR A 285 -11.95 17.38 5.90
C THR A 285 -10.77 17.36 6.87
N PHE A 286 -10.08 16.23 6.98
CA PHE A 286 -8.90 16.06 7.83
C PHE A 286 -7.72 16.88 7.29
N GLY A 287 -7.57 16.99 5.97
CA GLY A 287 -6.59 17.87 5.34
C GLY A 287 -6.73 19.33 5.78
N GLN A 288 -7.94 19.85 5.97
CA GLN A 288 -8.11 21.21 6.52
C GLN A 288 -7.68 21.31 7.99
N ARG A 289 -7.91 20.26 8.79
CA ARG A 289 -7.46 20.21 10.19
C ARG A 289 -5.94 20.14 10.30
N LEU A 290 -5.28 19.35 9.45
CA LEU A 290 -3.81 19.27 9.37
C LEU A 290 -3.19 20.62 9.00
N LYS A 291 -3.75 21.29 7.99
CA LYS A 291 -3.32 22.64 7.60
C LYS A 291 -3.48 23.63 8.76
N ALA A 292 -4.63 23.60 9.45
CA ALA A 292 -4.87 24.44 10.63
C ALA A 292 -3.91 24.13 11.79
N ALA A 293 -3.50 22.86 11.94
CA ALA A 293 -2.48 22.44 12.91
C ALA A 293 -1.04 22.79 12.47
N GLY A 294 -0.83 23.34 11.26
CA GLY A 294 0.46 23.78 10.75
C GLY A 294 1.32 22.67 10.15
N MET A 295 0.68 21.70 9.48
CA MET A 295 1.32 20.55 8.84
C MET A 295 0.88 20.47 7.36
N PRO A 296 1.78 20.05 6.43
CA PRO A 296 1.39 19.69 5.06
C PRO A 296 0.26 18.65 5.03
N ASN A 297 -0.68 18.80 4.11
CA ASN A 297 -1.99 18.17 4.21
C ASN A 297 -2.44 17.40 2.95
N HIS A 298 -1.49 17.06 2.06
CA HIS A 298 -1.78 16.18 0.93
C HIS A 298 -1.80 14.72 1.39
N ALA A 299 -2.47 13.85 0.64
CA ALA A 299 -2.67 12.46 0.98
C ALA A 299 -2.33 11.52 -0.18
N ILE A 300 -1.83 10.34 0.15
CA ILE A 300 -1.98 9.15 -0.70
C ILE A 300 -3.03 8.24 -0.06
N VAL A 301 -3.78 7.51 -0.88
CA VAL A 301 -4.92 6.70 -0.43
C VAL A 301 -4.72 5.28 -0.91
N ASP A 302 -4.66 4.33 0.03
CA ASP A 302 -4.57 2.92 -0.32
C ASP A 302 -5.91 2.42 -0.88
N THR A 303 -5.87 1.85 -2.08
CA THR A 303 -7.02 1.28 -2.80
C THR A 303 -6.80 -0.17 -3.16
N GLY A 304 -5.80 -0.83 -2.56
CA GLY A 304 -5.41 -2.20 -2.90
C GLY A 304 -6.52 -3.23 -2.71
N ARG A 305 -7.43 -3.03 -1.76
CA ARG A 305 -8.42 -4.05 -1.33
C ARG A 305 -9.86 -3.52 -1.22
N ASN A 306 -10.15 -2.38 -1.83
CA ASN A 306 -11.45 -1.69 -1.70
C ASN A 306 -12.33 -1.75 -2.96
N GLY A 307 -12.11 -2.73 -3.84
CA GLY A 307 -12.91 -2.87 -5.08
C GLY A 307 -14.39 -3.16 -4.83
N VAL A 308 -14.71 -3.81 -3.71
CA VAL A 308 -16.07 -4.14 -3.28
C VAL A 308 -16.37 -3.45 -1.95
N GLN A 309 -17.60 -2.98 -1.79
CA GLN A 309 -18.07 -2.18 -0.65
C GLN A 309 -19.32 -2.82 -0.04
N GLY A 310 -19.60 -2.59 1.25
CA GLY A 310 -20.78 -3.17 1.92
C GLY A 310 -20.57 -4.59 2.41
N LEU A 311 -19.31 -4.97 2.69
CA LEU A 311 -18.93 -6.33 3.07
C LEU A 311 -18.86 -6.51 4.59
N ARG A 312 -18.60 -5.42 5.32
CA ARG A 312 -18.30 -5.46 6.74
C ARG A 312 -19.55 -5.25 7.58
N GLU A 313 -19.72 -6.06 8.63
CA GLU A 313 -20.81 -5.90 9.59
C GLU A 313 -20.62 -4.63 10.43
N GLU A 314 -19.37 -4.33 10.81
CA GLU A 314 -18.98 -3.16 11.59
C GLU A 314 -17.76 -2.50 10.95
N TRP A 315 -17.66 -1.17 11.02
CA TRP A 315 -16.58 -0.44 10.33
C TRP A 315 -15.18 -0.80 10.86
N GLY A 316 -15.12 -1.20 12.13
CA GLY A 316 -13.90 -1.66 12.78
C GLY A 316 -13.49 -3.09 12.45
N ASN A 317 -14.25 -3.84 11.64
CA ASN A 317 -13.84 -5.17 11.21
C ASN A 317 -12.78 -5.04 10.10
N TRP A 318 -11.54 -5.42 10.43
CA TRP A 318 -10.36 -5.12 9.62
C TRP A 318 -9.58 -6.37 9.19
N CYS A 319 -9.89 -7.57 9.68
CA CYS A 319 -9.03 -8.71 9.36
C CYS A 319 -9.61 -9.50 8.19
N ASN A 320 -8.87 -9.57 7.07
CA ASN A 320 -9.16 -10.42 5.92
C ASN A 320 -10.64 -10.37 5.48
N VAL A 321 -11.19 -9.17 5.25
CA VAL A 321 -12.62 -8.98 4.92
C VAL A 321 -13.07 -9.89 3.77
N ASP A 322 -14.03 -10.78 4.05
CA ASP A 322 -14.56 -11.74 3.09
C ASP A 322 -15.35 -11.03 1.97
N GLY A 323 -15.22 -11.53 0.75
CA GLY A 323 -15.78 -10.93 -0.45
C GLY A 323 -15.02 -9.71 -1.00
N ALA A 324 -13.89 -9.30 -0.41
CA ALA A 324 -13.09 -8.18 -0.91
C ALA A 324 -12.59 -8.39 -2.35
N GLY A 325 -12.24 -7.27 -3.01
CA GLY A 325 -11.73 -7.24 -4.38
C GLY A 325 -10.58 -6.25 -4.54
N PHE A 326 -9.66 -6.51 -5.48
CA PHE A 326 -8.66 -5.51 -5.86
C PHE A 326 -9.36 -4.22 -6.33
N GLY A 327 -8.94 -3.07 -5.81
CA GLY A 327 -9.54 -1.79 -6.13
C GLY A 327 -8.87 -1.08 -7.31
N ARG A 328 -9.03 0.25 -7.36
CA ARG A 328 -8.43 1.07 -8.41
C ARG A 328 -6.90 0.93 -8.40
N PRO A 329 -6.24 0.75 -9.56
CA PRO A 329 -4.79 0.70 -9.63
C PRO A 329 -4.16 2.05 -9.25
N PRO A 330 -2.87 2.07 -8.88
CA PRO A 330 -2.17 3.32 -8.55
C PRO A 330 -2.27 4.36 -9.67
N SER A 331 -2.64 5.60 -9.31
CA SER A 331 -2.78 6.71 -10.26
C SER A 331 -2.83 8.05 -9.56
N ALA A 332 -2.26 9.09 -10.18
CA ALA A 332 -2.37 10.47 -9.73
C ALA A 332 -3.72 11.13 -10.09
N ASP A 333 -4.57 10.46 -10.87
CA ASP A 333 -5.88 10.97 -11.32
C ASP A 333 -6.97 10.70 -10.27
N THR A 334 -6.84 11.33 -9.11
CA THR A 334 -7.73 11.12 -7.95
C THR A 334 -9.03 11.94 -8.01
N GLY A 335 -9.04 13.02 -8.79
CA GLY A 335 -10.15 13.99 -8.83
C GLY A 335 -10.28 14.87 -7.58
N LEU A 336 -9.28 14.88 -6.69
CA LEU A 336 -9.21 15.77 -5.52
C LEU A 336 -7.79 16.34 -5.40
N GLU A 337 -7.64 17.67 -5.36
CA GLU A 337 -6.32 18.33 -5.29
C GLU A 337 -5.48 17.89 -4.08
N LEU A 338 -6.12 17.60 -2.95
CA LEU A 338 -5.45 17.13 -1.73
C LEU A 338 -5.05 15.65 -1.79
N ALA A 339 -5.54 14.85 -2.73
CA ALA A 339 -5.13 13.45 -2.89
C ALA A 339 -4.13 13.35 -4.04
N ASP A 340 -2.85 13.14 -3.71
CA ASP A 340 -1.77 13.05 -4.67
C ASP A 340 -1.87 11.79 -5.55
N ALA A 341 -2.23 10.65 -4.97
CA ALA A 341 -2.40 9.41 -5.73
C ALA A 341 -3.29 8.38 -5.00
N PHE A 342 -4.00 7.57 -5.78
CA PHE A 342 -4.31 6.20 -5.38
C PHE A 342 -3.04 5.38 -5.41
N VAL A 343 -2.86 4.51 -4.43
CA VAL A 343 -1.70 3.62 -4.29
C VAL A 343 -2.16 2.27 -3.76
N TRP A 344 -1.35 1.23 -3.91
CA TRP A 344 -1.56 -0.05 -3.21
C TRP A 344 -0.49 -0.17 -2.14
N VAL A 345 -0.84 0.13 -0.89
CA VAL A 345 0.11 0.08 0.23
C VAL A 345 0.17 -1.34 0.77
N LYS A 346 -0.96 -1.93 1.19
CA LYS A 346 -1.01 -3.34 1.58
C LYS A 346 -1.08 -4.25 0.33
N PRO A 347 -0.10 -5.15 0.10
CA PRO A 347 -0.17 -6.11 -0.99
C PRO A 347 -1.31 -7.12 -0.74
N GLY A 348 -2.28 -7.17 -1.66
CA GLY A 348 -3.42 -8.08 -1.53
C GLY A 348 -2.98 -9.54 -1.68
N GLY A 349 -3.47 -10.43 -0.81
CA GLY A 349 -3.03 -11.83 -0.77
C GLY A 349 -2.00 -12.12 0.33
N GLU A 350 -1.36 -11.11 0.91
CA GLU A 350 -0.68 -11.27 2.19
C GLU A 350 -1.70 -11.12 3.34
N SER A 351 -1.86 -12.15 4.17
CA SER A 351 -2.85 -12.17 5.27
C SER A 351 -2.67 -11.02 6.26
N ASP A 352 -3.77 -10.52 6.81
CA ASP A 352 -3.81 -9.54 7.90
C ASP A 352 -3.62 -10.22 9.28
N GLY A 353 -3.90 -11.52 9.39
CA GLY A 353 -3.85 -12.26 10.66
C GLY A 353 -4.50 -13.63 10.60
N THR A 354 -4.07 -14.50 11.53
CA THR A 354 -4.58 -15.88 11.61
C THR A 354 -5.98 -15.96 12.20
N SER A 355 -6.82 -16.82 11.64
CA SER A 355 -8.12 -17.17 12.22
C SER A 355 -8.05 -18.33 13.23
N ASP A 356 -6.87 -18.94 13.41
CA ASP A 356 -6.68 -20.01 14.39
C ASP A 356 -6.64 -19.43 15.81
N SER A 357 -7.75 -19.62 16.55
CA SER A 357 -7.88 -19.17 17.94
C SER A 357 -6.85 -19.74 18.92
N SER A 358 -6.11 -20.79 18.54
CA SER A 358 -5.03 -21.36 19.34
C SER A 358 -3.65 -20.72 19.09
N ALA A 359 -3.51 -19.92 18.04
CA ALA A 359 -2.26 -19.26 17.68
C ALA A 359 -1.90 -18.13 18.66
N VAL A 360 -0.61 -17.94 18.90
CA VAL A 360 -0.09 -16.91 19.83
C VAL A 360 -0.47 -15.50 19.39
N ARG A 361 -0.54 -15.25 18.07
CA ARG A 361 -0.89 -13.95 17.47
C ARG A 361 -2.36 -13.87 17.04
N TYR A 362 -3.23 -14.75 17.52
CA TYR A 362 -4.65 -14.66 17.20
C TYR A 362 -5.25 -13.33 17.67
N ASP A 363 -5.90 -12.63 16.74
CA ASP A 363 -6.74 -11.49 17.00
C ASP A 363 -8.20 -11.84 16.73
N SER A 364 -9.09 -11.51 17.66
CA SER A 364 -10.52 -11.82 17.56
C SER A 364 -11.20 -11.20 16.35
N PHE A 365 -10.65 -10.12 15.77
CA PHE A 365 -11.16 -9.56 14.52
C PHE A 365 -10.98 -10.53 13.33
N CYS A 366 -9.97 -11.40 13.36
CA CYS A 366 -9.73 -12.44 12.34
C CYS A 366 -10.62 -13.68 12.48
N GLY A 367 -11.46 -13.73 13.52
CA GLY A 367 -12.47 -14.78 13.71
C GLY A 367 -13.90 -14.28 13.54
N LYS A 368 -14.11 -13.04 13.05
CA LYS A 368 -15.45 -12.47 12.83
C LYS A 368 -16.16 -13.14 11.64
N PRO A 369 -17.51 -13.12 11.58
CA PRO A 369 -18.26 -13.73 10.48
C PRO A 369 -17.94 -13.16 9.10
N ASP A 370 -17.54 -11.89 9.03
CA ASP A 370 -17.13 -11.19 7.81
C ASP A 370 -15.61 -11.21 7.58
N ALA A 371 -14.85 -11.98 8.36
CA ALA A 371 -13.46 -12.31 8.09
C ALA A 371 -13.37 -13.63 7.31
N PHE A 372 -12.54 -13.67 6.28
CA PHE A 372 -12.26 -14.87 5.50
C PHE A 372 -11.61 -15.92 6.39
N GLN A 373 -12.12 -17.15 6.37
CA GLN A 373 -11.64 -18.24 7.22
C GLN A 373 -11.59 -19.57 6.45
N PRO A 374 -10.55 -20.40 6.65
CA PRO A 374 -9.38 -20.15 7.50
C PRO A 374 -8.42 -19.10 6.88
N SER A 375 -7.72 -18.37 7.75
CA SER A 375 -6.67 -17.41 7.37
C SER A 375 -5.33 -17.77 8.03
N PRO A 376 -4.19 -17.66 7.32
CA PRO A 376 -2.88 -17.91 7.87
C PRO A 376 -2.37 -16.74 8.71
N GLU A 377 -1.22 -16.91 9.35
CA GLU A 377 -0.50 -15.87 10.09
C GLU A 377 -0.31 -14.56 9.28
N ALA A 378 -0.31 -13.42 9.98
CA ALA A 378 -0.12 -12.11 9.35
C ALA A 378 1.17 -12.07 8.51
N GLY A 379 1.06 -11.52 7.29
CA GLY A 379 2.15 -11.42 6.32
C GLY A 379 2.43 -12.71 5.52
N ALA A 380 1.80 -13.84 5.85
CA ALA A 380 1.91 -15.05 5.04
C ALA A 380 1.03 -14.96 3.79
N TRP A 381 1.46 -15.62 2.71
CA TRP A 381 0.66 -15.75 1.50
C TRP A 381 -0.66 -16.52 1.77
N HIS A 382 -1.77 -15.96 1.28
CA HIS A 382 -3.13 -16.45 1.48
C HIS A 382 -3.79 -16.66 0.12
N GLN A 383 -3.58 -17.86 -0.43
CA GLN A 383 -3.92 -18.21 -1.81
C GLN A 383 -5.40 -17.96 -2.15
N GLU A 384 -6.30 -18.50 -1.34
CA GLU A 384 -7.74 -18.44 -1.60
C GLU A 384 -8.27 -17.00 -1.51
N TYR A 385 -7.71 -16.21 -0.59
CA TYR A 385 -8.02 -14.79 -0.47
C TYR A 385 -7.49 -13.99 -1.66
N PHE A 386 -6.29 -14.30 -2.17
CA PHE A 386 -5.78 -13.67 -3.39
C PHE A 386 -6.67 -13.97 -4.60
N GLU A 387 -7.10 -15.23 -4.79
CA GLU A 387 -8.03 -15.58 -5.85
C GLU A 387 -9.39 -14.88 -5.72
N MET A 388 -9.91 -14.74 -4.50
CA MET A 388 -11.11 -13.96 -4.22
C MET A 388 -10.93 -12.49 -4.63
N LEU A 389 -9.81 -11.86 -4.27
CA LEU A 389 -9.51 -10.48 -4.66
C LEU A 389 -9.48 -10.31 -6.19
N LEU A 390 -8.93 -11.28 -6.93
CA LEU A 390 -8.92 -11.27 -8.41
C LEU A 390 -10.33 -11.33 -8.98
N ARG A 391 -11.14 -12.30 -8.52
CA ARG A 391 -12.53 -12.50 -9.00
C ARG A 391 -13.41 -11.29 -8.76
N ASN A 392 -13.19 -10.60 -7.64
CA ASN A 392 -13.98 -9.46 -7.20
C ASN A 392 -13.37 -8.10 -7.59
N SER A 393 -12.31 -8.10 -8.41
CA SER A 393 -11.61 -6.87 -8.78
C SER A 393 -12.53 -5.84 -9.44
N ASN A 394 -12.38 -4.59 -9.04
CA ASN A 394 -13.15 -3.46 -9.55
C ASN A 394 -12.26 -2.20 -9.64
N PRO A 395 -11.87 -1.75 -10.84
CA PRO A 395 -12.30 -2.26 -12.15
C PRO A 395 -11.85 -3.70 -12.42
N SER A 396 -12.61 -4.44 -13.24
CA SER A 396 -12.31 -5.85 -13.56
C SER A 396 -10.90 -6.00 -14.12
N LEU A 397 -10.13 -6.92 -13.53
CA LEU A 397 -8.85 -7.39 -14.06
C LEU A 397 -9.01 -8.53 -15.07
N LEU A 398 -10.17 -9.19 -15.08
CA LEU A 398 -10.54 -10.26 -16.01
C LEU A 398 -10.92 -9.72 -17.39
#